data_AF-A0A8S2KNB9-F1
#
_entry.id   AF-A0A8S2KNB9-F1
#
_cell.length_a   1.000
_cell.length_b   1.000
_cell.length_c   1.000
_cell.angle_alpha   90.00
_cell.angle_beta   90.00
_cell.angle_gamma   90.00
#
_symmetry.space_group_name_H-M   'P 1'
#
loop_
_entity.id
_entity.type
_entity.pdbx_description
1 polymer ?
#
loop_
_entity_poly.entity_id
_entity_poly.type
_entity_poly.pdbx_seq_one_letter_code
_entity_poly.pdbx_strand_id
1 'polypeptide(L)'
;MAIRSETVVRISFPYLTNLIVSMPFFGMIASFITSVLFTKEQIFESECGSLNFIPSMSSVIGVSPGKYIWRMCIAIHCFPRFLIACLYHNQFNTCLQKLKIRWNQANNSAYDATSKFSVHTLMKYLIRLNTCLGSLR
;
A
#
# COMPACT_ATOMS: atom_id res chain seq x y z
N MET A 1 6.90 -20.30 -15.32
CA MET A 1 5.44 -20.42 -15.11
C MET A 1 4.82 -19.03 -15.28
N ALA A 2 4.34 -18.72 -16.48
CA ALA A 2 3.74 -17.42 -16.79
C ALA A 2 2.29 -17.43 -16.30
N ILE A 3 2.00 -16.71 -15.21
CA ILE A 3 0.62 -16.47 -14.80
C ILE A 3 0.03 -15.51 -15.82
N ARG A 4 -0.76 -16.02 -16.76
CA ARG A 4 -1.63 -15.20 -17.61
C ARG A 4 -2.69 -14.60 -16.68
N SER A 5 -2.46 -13.40 -16.19
CA SER A 5 -3.46 -12.65 -15.44
C SER A 5 -4.52 -12.17 -16.43
N GLU A 6 -5.47 -13.05 -16.76
CA GLU A 6 -6.74 -12.57 -17.29
C GLU A 6 -7.30 -11.63 -16.23
N THR A 7 -7.40 -10.34 -16.55
CA THR A 7 -7.94 -9.35 -15.63
C THR A 7 -9.44 -9.59 -15.55
N VAL A 8 -9.86 -10.50 -14.66
CA VAL A 8 -11.25 -10.96 -14.58
C VAL A 8 -12.20 -9.84 -14.12
N VAL A 9 -11.69 -8.80 -13.43
CA VAL A 9 -12.52 -7.70 -12.92
C VAL A 9 -11.76 -6.37 -12.93
N ARG A 10 -12.32 -5.34 -13.59
CA ARG A 10 -11.85 -3.95 -13.52
C ARG A 10 -12.83 -3.14 -12.67
N ILE A 11 -12.46 -2.85 -11.43
CA ILE A 11 -13.24 -1.98 -10.54
C ILE A 11 -12.55 -0.61 -10.47
N SER A 12 -13.35 0.45 -10.55
CA SER A 12 -12.87 1.82 -10.35
C SER A 12 -12.45 2.04 -8.90
N PHE A 13 -11.18 2.42 -8.67
CA PHE A 13 -10.61 2.61 -7.33
C PHE A 13 -11.39 3.61 -6.45
N PRO A 14 -11.89 4.76 -6.98
CA PRO A 14 -12.72 5.68 -6.20
C PRO A 14 -14.03 5.05 -5.72
N TYR A 15 -14.67 4.22 -6.57
CA TYR A 15 -15.92 3.56 -6.21
C TYR A 15 -15.71 2.58 -5.04
N LEU A 16 -14.68 1.75 -5.13
CA LEU A 16 -14.31 0.81 -4.06
C LEU A 16 -14.01 1.54 -2.75
N THR A 17 -13.26 2.64 -2.82
CA THR A 17 -12.89 3.44 -1.65
C THR A 17 -14.12 4.06 -0.99
N ASN A 18 -15.03 4.67 -1.75
CA ASN A 18 -16.26 5.26 -1.23
C ASN A 18 -17.19 4.21 -0.61
N LEU A 19 -17.30 3.03 -1.23
CA LEU A 19 -18.07 1.91 -0.68
C LEU A 19 -17.48 1.45 0.66
N ILE A 20 -16.17 1.25 0.74
CA ILE A 20 -15.49 0.80 1.96
C ILE A 20 -15.62 1.84 3.07
N VAL A 21 -15.44 3.13 2.77
CA VAL A 21 -15.52 4.22 3.76
C VAL A 21 -16.93 4.43 4.31
N SER A 22 -17.97 4.15 3.53
CA SER A 22 -19.35 4.26 4.00
C SER A 22 -19.79 3.07 4.87
N MET A 23 -19.13 1.92 4.79
CA MET A 23 -19.51 0.71 5.51
C MET A 23 -19.55 0.85 7.06
N PRO A 24 -18.57 1.49 7.73
CA PRO A 24 -18.63 1.72 9.18
C PRO A 24 -19.81 2.61 9.58
N PHE A 25 -20.19 3.57 8.74
CA PHE A 25 -21.34 4.43 8.99
C PHE A 25 -22.65 3.62 9.02
N PHE A 26 -22.85 2.72 8.04
CA PHE A 26 -23.98 1.80 8.06
C PHE A 26 -23.92 0.83 9.26
N GLY A 27 -22.72 0.37 9.63
CA GLY A 27 -22.51 -0.46 10.82
C GLY A 27 -22.92 0.25 12.11
N MET A 28 -22.65 1.54 12.25
CA MET A 28 -23.09 2.33 13.40
C MET A 28 -24.62 2.44 13.45
N ILE A 29 -25.26 2.74 12.31
CA ILE A 29 -26.72 2.86 12.23
C ILE A 29 -27.39 1.52 12.57
N ALA A 30 -26.91 0.42 11.98
CA ALA A 30 -27.45 -0.91 12.25
C ALA A 30 -27.26 -1.32 13.73
N SER A 31 -26.10 -1.01 14.32
CA SER A 31 -25.84 -1.26 15.74
C SER A 31 -26.77 -0.44 16.64
N PHE A 32 -27.03 0.83 16.28
CA PHE A 32 -27.98 1.69 16.98
C PHE A 32 -29.41 1.17 16.92
N ILE A 33 -29.91 0.83 15.73
CA ILE A 33 -31.25 0.27 15.56
C ILE A 33 -31.41 -1.03 16.36
N THR A 34 -30.42 -1.92 16.27
CA THR A 34 -30.43 -3.20 16.99
C THR A 34 -30.47 -2.98 18.51
N SER A 35 -29.64 -2.06 19.00
CA SER A 35 -29.60 -1.68 20.42
C SER A 35 -30.92 -1.08 20.92
N VAL A 36 -31.57 -0.24 20.11
CA VAL A 36 -32.90 0.32 20.45
C VAL A 36 -34.00 -0.74 20.40
N LEU A 37 -33.90 -1.77 19.57
CA LEU A 37 -34.94 -2.79 19.47
C LEU A 37 -34.84 -3.87 20.56
N PHE A 38 -33.63 -4.35 20.84
CA PHE A 38 -33.40 -5.53 21.69
C PHE A 38 -32.93 -5.20 23.10
N THR A 39 -32.40 -4.00 23.35
CA THR A 39 -31.64 -3.71 24.56
C THR A 39 -31.95 -2.32 25.12
N LYS A 40 -33.24 -1.95 25.17
CA LYS A 40 -33.69 -0.63 25.63
C LYS A 40 -33.30 -0.35 27.08
N GLU A 41 -33.53 -1.30 27.97
CA GLU A 41 -33.31 -1.13 29.41
C GLU A 41 -31.83 -0.88 29.73
N GLN A 42 -30.91 -1.67 29.18
CA GLN A 42 -29.47 -1.50 29.46
C GLN A 42 -28.84 -0.25 28.81
N ILE A 43 -29.56 0.44 27.91
CA ILE A 43 -29.01 1.54 27.11
C ILE A 43 -29.65 2.88 27.52
N PHE A 44 -30.93 2.86 27.86
CA PHE A 44 -31.67 4.04 28.30
C PHE A 44 -31.74 4.16 29.83
N GLU A 45 -31.68 3.06 30.59
CA GLU A 45 -31.58 3.14 32.05
C GLU A 45 -30.12 3.19 32.48
N SER A 46 -29.73 4.29 33.12
CA SER A 46 -28.43 4.35 33.81
C SER A 46 -28.46 3.46 35.05
N GLU A 47 -27.28 3.01 35.52
CA GLU A 47 -27.16 2.28 36.80
C GLU A 47 -27.71 3.07 38.01
N CYS A 48 -27.95 4.37 37.85
CA CYS A 48 -28.57 5.26 38.84
C CYS A 48 -30.09 5.43 38.66
N GLY A 49 -30.73 4.72 37.72
CA GLY A 49 -32.18 4.77 37.48
C GLY A 49 -32.69 6.03 36.75
N SER A 50 -31.79 6.89 36.25
CA SER A 50 -32.19 8.02 35.41
C SER A 50 -32.23 7.61 33.93
N LEU A 51 -33.30 8.02 33.24
CA LEU A 51 -33.52 7.72 31.84
C LEU A 51 -32.67 8.65 30.95
N ASN A 52 -31.79 8.08 30.12
CA ASN A 52 -31.00 8.81 29.15
C ASN A 52 -31.74 8.88 27.81
N PHE A 53 -32.16 10.08 27.38
CA PHE A 53 -32.87 10.24 26.10
C PHE A 53 -32.00 9.89 24.87
N ILE A 54 -30.69 10.13 24.94
CA ILE A 54 -29.73 9.78 23.88
C ILE A 54 -28.63 8.93 24.49
N PRO A 55 -28.57 7.63 24.17
CA PRO A 55 -27.49 6.79 24.66
C PRO A 55 -26.16 7.14 24.00
N SER A 56 -25.06 6.99 24.76
CA SER A 56 -23.72 7.13 24.22
C SER A 56 -23.46 6.09 23.13
N MET A 57 -22.85 6.50 22.01
CA MET A 57 -22.48 5.58 20.93
C MET A 57 -21.61 4.41 21.40
N SER A 58 -20.80 4.62 22.45
CA SER A 58 -19.96 3.56 23.03
C SER A 58 -20.78 2.50 23.78
N SER A 59 -21.92 2.86 24.38
CA SER A 59 -22.81 1.85 25.00
C SER A 59 -23.52 1.04 23.91
N VAL A 60 -23.95 1.71 22.84
CA VAL A 60 -24.64 1.09 21.70
C VAL A 60 -23.78 0.02 21.00
N ILE A 61 -22.49 0.28 20.78
CA ILE A 61 -21.56 -0.70 20.17
C ILE A 61 -20.94 -1.66 21.20
N GLY A 62 -21.12 -1.40 22.49
CA GLY A 62 -20.56 -2.21 23.59
C GLY A 62 -21.46 -3.38 23.99
N VAL A 63 -22.76 -3.26 23.72
CA VAL A 63 -23.78 -4.21 24.20
C VAL A 63 -24.20 -5.19 23.08
N SER A 64 -24.56 -6.41 23.47
CA SER A 64 -25.07 -7.43 22.55
C SER A 64 -26.54 -7.12 22.16
N PRO A 65 -26.95 -7.27 20.89
CA PRO A 65 -26.23 -7.83 19.73
C PRO A 65 -25.40 -6.81 18.92
N GLY A 66 -25.56 -5.51 19.15
CA GLY A 66 -24.93 -4.43 18.37
C GLY A 66 -23.40 -4.53 18.27
N LYS A 67 -22.75 -5.00 19.34
CA LYS A 67 -21.30 -5.28 19.37
C LYS A 67 -20.83 -6.23 18.26
N TYR A 68 -21.60 -7.27 17.94
CA TYR A 68 -21.20 -8.24 16.90
C TYR A 68 -21.32 -7.63 15.50
N ILE A 69 -22.39 -6.86 15.27
CA ILE A 69 -22.62 -6.14 14.00
C ILE A 69 -21.46 -5.16 13.76
N TRP A 70 -21.13 -4.35 14.77
CA TRP A 70 -20.03 -3.41 14.71
C TRP A 70 -18.70 -4.10 14.36
N ARG A 71 -18.35 -5.18 15.07
CA ARG A 71 -17.10 -5.93 14.84
C ARG A 71 -17.03 -6.52 13.43
N MET A 72 -18.15 -7.04 12.90
CA MET A 72 -18.20 -7.56 11.53
C MET A 72 -18.03 -6.46 10.49
N CYS A 73 -18.67 -5.29 10.68
CA CYS A 73 -18.51 -4.15 9.79
C CYS A 73 -17.06 -3.65 9.75
N ILE A 74 -16.39 -3.57 10.90
CA ILE A 74 -14.97 -3.20 10.95
C ILE A 74 -14.09 -4.25 10.28
N ALA A 75 -14.34 -5.54 10.50
CA ALA A 75 -13.58 -6.61 9.87
C ALA A 75 -13.68 -6.56 8.33
N ILE A 76 -14.88 -6.42 7.79
CA ILE A 76 -15.13 -6.33 6.34
C ILE A 76 -14.55 -5.03 5.77
N HIS A 77 -14.54 -3.93 6.52
CA HIS A 77 -13.89 -2.69 6.13
C HIS A 77 -12.36 -2.79 6.11
N CYS A 78 -11.76 -3.45 7.09
CA CYS A 78 -10.31 -3.62 7.22
C CYS A 78 -9.74 -4.55 6.16
N PHE A 79 -10.43 -5.64 5.83
CA PHE A 79 -9.97 -6.64 4.87
C PHE A 79 -9.49 -6.06 3.51
N PRO A 80 -10.31 -5.29 2.78
CA PRO A 80 -9.89 -4.73 1.49
C PRO A 80 -8.77 -3.70 1.63
N ARG A 81 -8.71 -2.95 2.76
CA ARG A 81 -7.61 -2.02 3.02
C ARG A 81 -6.27 -2.74 3.12
N PHE A 82 -6.22 -3.85 3.86
CA PHE A 82 -5.02 -4.67 3.96
C PHE A 82 -4.66 -5.32 2.63
N LEU A 83 -5.63 -5.85 1.89
CA LEU A 83 -5.40 -6.43 0.57
C LEU A 83 -4.76 -5.42 -0.39
N ILE A 84 -5.32 -4.21 -0.48
CA ILE A 84 -4.79 -3.13 -1.32
C ILE A 84 -3.38 -2.75 -0.87
N ALA A 85 -3.15 -2.57 0.44
CA ALA A 85 -1.83 -2.24 0.97
C ALA A 85 -0.76 -3.28 0.59
N CYS A 86 -1.09 -4.58 0.69
CA CYS A 86 -0.19 -5.66 0.27
C CYS A 86 0.13 -5.61 -1.23
N LEU A 87 -0.88 -5.37 -2.08
CA LEU A 87 -0.70 -5.25 -3.53
C LEU A 87 0.21 -4.06 -3.87
N TYR A 88 -0.02 -2.90 -3.26
CA TYR A 88 0.81 -1.71 -3.44
C TYR A 88 2.24 -1.93 -2.95
N HIS A 89 2.43 -2.61 -1.81
CA HIS A 89 3.75 -2.92 -1.29
C HIS A 89 4.56 -3.80 -2.26
N ASN A 90 3.93 -4.83 -2.81
CA ASN A 90 4.59 -5.70 -3.80
C ASN A 90 4.95 -4.94 -5.09
N GLN A 91 4.04 -4.12 -5.60
CA GLN A 91 4.29 -3.30 -6.78
C GLN A 91 5.41 -2.29 -6.55
N PHE A 92 5.42 -1.66 -5.38
CA PHE A 92 6.46 -0.71 -5.00
C PHE A 92 7.83 -1.39 -4.91
N ASN A 93 7.93 -2.54 -4.25
CA ASN A 93 9.17 -3.32 -4.19
C ASN A 93 9.65 -3.73 -5.58
N THR A 94 8.75 -4.15 -6.46
CA THR A 94 9.09 -4.48 -7.86
C THR A 94 9.63 -3.26 -8.61
N CYS A 95 9.04 -2.08 -8.41
CA CYS A 95 9.53 -0.83 -8.99
C CYS A 95 10.92 -0.48 -8.47
N LEU A 96 11.14 -0.59 -7.16
CA LEU A 96 12.44 -0.35 -6.53
C LEU A 96 13.52 -1.29 -7.08
N GLN A 97 13.22 -2.58 -7.25
CA GLN A 97 14.17 -3.54 -7.82
C GLN A 97 14.53 -3.19 -9.27
N LYS A 98 13.53 -2.80 -10.09
CA LYS A 98 13.77 -2.34 -11.46
C LYS A 98 14.65 -1.09 -11.50
N LEU A 99 14.40 -0.13 -10.61
CA LEU A 99 15.22 1.08 -10.50
C LEU A 99 16.65 0.75 -10.09
N LYS A 100 16.84 -0.17 -9.13
CA LYS A 100 18.17 -0.65 -8.70
C LYS A 100 18.93 -1.30 -9.84
N ILE A 101 18.29 -2.16 -10.63
CA ILE A 101 18.91 -2.80 -11.81
C ILE A 101 19.31 -1.74 -12.85
N ARG A 102 18.41 -0.81 -13.18
CA ARG A 102 18.69 0.27 -14.15
C ARG A 102 19.84 1.17 -13.69
N TRP A 103 19.88 1.51 -12.40
CA TRP A 103 20.99 2.26 -11.80
C TRP A 103 22.32 1.52 -11.92
N ASN A 104 22.36 0.24 -11.57
CA ASN A 104 23.56 -0.58 -11.69
C ASN A 104 24.03 -0.70 -13.15
N GLN A 105 23.11 -0.86 -14.10
CA GLN A 105 23.42 -0.88 -15.53
C GLN A 105 24.01 0.45 -16.01
N ALA A 106 23.42 1.59 -15.62
CA ALA A 106 23.93 2.91 -15.98
C ALA A 106 25.34 3.15 -15.43
N ASN A 107 25.58 2.78 -14.16
CA ASN A 107 26.90 2.88 -13.55
C ASN A 107 27.92 2.00 -14.27
N ASN A 108 27.59 0.73 -14.55
CA ASN A 108 28.49 -0.19 -15.26
C ASN A 108 28.84 0.32 -16.67
N SER A 109 27.88 0.88 -17.41
CA SER A 109 28.14 1.49 -18.73
C SER A 109 29.04 2.72 -18.63
N ALA A 110 28.90 3.55 -17.59
CA ALA A 110 29.77 4.69 -17.35
C ALA A 110 31.21 4.25 -17.03
N TYR A 111 31.38 3.19 -16.23
CA TYR A 111 32.69 2.58 -15.96
C TYR A 111 33.33 1.98 -17.22
N ASP A 112 32.57 1.29 -18.08
CA ASP A 112 33.07 0.75 -19.35
C ASP A 112 33.48 1.86 -20.33
N ALA A 113 32.70 2.94 -20.41
CA ALA A 113 33.02 4.09 -21.26
C ALA A 113 34.29 4.82 -20.80
N THR A 114 34.43 5.04 -19.49
CA THR A 114 35.63 5.69 -18.91
C THR A 114 36.87 4.81 -19.02
N SER A 115 36.75 3.50 -18.81
CA SER A 115 37.87 2.58 -18.96
C SER A 115 38.33 2.48 -20.42
N LYS A 116 37.41 2.34 -21.39
CA LYS A 116 37.73 2.36 -22.82
C LYS A 116 38.39 3.65 -23.28
N PHE A 117 37.89 4.81 -22.81
CA PHE A 117 38.49 6.10 -23.13
C PHE A 117 39.93 6.22 -22.58
N SER A 118 40.15 5.75 -21.35
CA SER A 118 41.48 5.76 -20.72
C SER A 118 42.48 4.86 -21.47
N VAL A 119 42.10 3.62 -21.79
CA VAL A 119 42.95 2.67 -22.53
C VAL A 119 43.26 3.19 -23.93
N HIS A 120 42.26 3.72 -24.65
CA HIS A 120 42.47 4.26 -25.99
C HIS A 120 43.36 5.51 -25.99
N THR A 121 43.25 6.36 -24.96
CA THR A 121 44.12 7.54 -24.78
C THR A 121 45.55 7.12 -24.45
N LEU A 122 45.74 6.17 -23.54
CA LEU A 122 47.06 5.58 -23.23
C LEU A 122 47.69 4.94 -24.47
N MET A 123 46.92 4.18 -25.24
CA MET A 123 47.39 3.52 -26.46
C MET A 123 47.83 4.54 -27.51
N LYS A 124 47.07 5.63 -27.71
CA LYS A 124 47.48 6.75 -28.58
C LYS A 124 48.77 7.42 -28.09
N TYR A 125 48.92 7.62 -26.78
CA TYR A 125 50.11 8.23 -26.20
C TYR A 125 51.35 7.33 -26.38
N LEU A 126 51.22 6.02 -26.14
CA LEU A 126 52.30 5.05 -26.33
C LEU A 126 52.74 4.93 -27.79
N ILE A 127 51.79 4.92 -28.75
CA ILE A 127 52.12 4.93 -30.18
C ILE A 127 52.90 6.20 -30.56
N ARG A 128 52.49 7.36 -30.02
CA ARG A 128 53.15 8.65 -30.26
C ARG A 128 54.56 8.70 -29.67
N LEU A 129 54.76 8.13 -28.48
CA LEU A 129 56.07 7.96 -27.86
C LEU A 129 56.99 7.06 -28.71
N ASN A 130 56.47 5.93 -29.19
CA ASN A 130 57.28 4.97 -29.95
C ASN A 130 57.71 5.52 -31.33
N THR A 131 56.85 6.34 -31.96
CA THR A 131 57.22 7.06 -33.19
C THR A 131 58.27 8.15 -32.96
N CYS A 132 58.20 8.87 -31.84
CA CYS A 132 59.25 9.83 -31.46
C CYS A 132 60.59 9.15 -31.13
N LEU A 133 60.57 8.02 -30.42
CA LEU A 133 61.77 7.24 -30.08
C LEU A 133 62.42 6.60 -31.31
N GLY A 134 61.62 6.14 -32.28
CA GLY A 134 62.12 5.60 -33.56
C GLY A 134 62.75 6.64 -34.49
N SER A 135 62.46 7.94 -34.30
CA SER A 135 63.07 9.04 -35.05
C SER A 135 64.40 9.52 -34.46
N LEU A 136 64.75 9.08 -33.25
CA LEU A 136 65.99 9.44 -32.54
C LEU A 136 67.11 8.38 -32.69
N ARG A 137 66.89 7.36 -33.53
CA ARG A 137 67.83 6.29 -33.84
C ARG A 137 68.16 6.30 -35.33
#